data_AF-A0A950JN93-F1
#
_entry.id   AF-A0A950JN93-F1
#
_cell.length_a   1.000
_cell.length_b   1.000
_cell.length_c   1.000
_cell.angle_alpha   90.00
_cell.angle_beta   90.00
_cell.angle_gamma   90.00
#
_symmetry.space_group_name_H-M   'P 1'
#
loop_
_entity.id
_entity.type
_entity.pdbx_description
1 polymer ?
#
loop_
_entity_poly.entity_id
_entity_poly.type
_entity_poly.pdbx_seq_one_letter_code
_entity_poly.pdbx_strand_id
1 'polypeptide(L)' 'MPMVAYRVAPNGQKWLVSRDGEPGMSYVSQEAAYEVAVSEAAGDLRTGHEIRIEVLGSAYERLGDGSPTLTDEGRTPA' A
#
# COMPACT_ATOMS: atom_id res chain seq x y z
N MET A 1 -8.53 -23.85 10.17
CA MET A 1 -8.93 -22.53 10.69
C MET A 1 -9.01 -21.59 9.50
N PRO A 2 -10.06 -20.76 9.39
CA PRO A 2 -10.16 -19.80 8.28
C PRO A 2 -9.07 -18.72 8.41
N MET A 3 -8.43 -18.39 7.29
CA MET A 3 -7.41 -17.35 7.19
C MET A 3 -8.02 -16.10 6.56
N VAL A 4 -7.70 -14.92 7.09
CA VAL A 4 -8.04 -13.63 6.48
C VAL A 4 -6.76 -12.92 6.08
N ALA A 5 -6.68 -12.53 4.80
CA ALA A 5 -5.52 -11.86 4.23
C ALA A 5 -5.79 -10.37 4.01
N TYR A 6 -5.08 -9.52 4.74
CA TYR A 6 -5.07 -8.08 4.54
C TYR A 6 -3.86 -7.67 3.70
N ARG A 7 -4.07 -6.80 2.71
CA ARG A 7 -3.00 -6.23 1.89
C ARG A 7 -3.09 -4.71 1.88
N VAL A 8 -1.99 -4.05 2.23
CA VAL A 8 -1.80 -2.60 2.10
C VAL A 8 -0.88 -2.35 0.92
N ALA A 9 -1.38 -1.69 -0.11
CA ALA A 9 -0.64 -1.48 -1.36
C ALA A 9 -0.78 -0.04 -1.89
N PRO A 10 0.26 0.51 -2.54
CA PRO A 10 0.14 1.80 -3.20
C PRO A 10 -0.85 1.74 -4.37
N ASN A 11 -1.68 2.77 -4.49
CA ASN A 11 -2.63 2.98 -5.58
C ASN A 11 -2.56 4.45 -6.01
N GLY A 12 -1.67 4.75 -6.96
CA GLY A 12 -1.36 6.12 -7.38
C GLY A 12 -0.74 6.94 -6.25
N GLN A 13 -1.41 8.00 -5.83
CA GLN A 13 -1.00 8.89 -4.72
C GLN A 13 -1.63 8.49 -3.37
N LYS A 14 -2.31 7.34 -3.32
CA LYS A 14 -3.02 6.84 -2.16
C LYS A 14 -2.59 5.41 -1.84
N TRP A 15 -3.10 4.90 -0.74
CA TRP A 15 -2.85 3.57 -0.22
C TRP A 15 -4.15 2.81 -0.08
N LEU A 16 -4.24 1.65 -0.73
CA LEU A 16 -5.43 0.81 -0.72
C LEU A 16 -5.25 -0.31 0.31
N VAL A 17 -6.27 -0.52 1.14
CA VAL A 17 -6.40 -1.71 1.98
C VAL A 17 -7.30 -2.70 1.26
N SER A 18 -6.90 -3.96 1.14
CA SER A 18 -7.73 -5.04 0.60
C SER A 18 -7.86 -6.17 1.62
N ARG A 19 -9.03 -6.82 1.67
CA ARG A 19 -9.32 -7.97 2.53
C ARG A 19 -9.71 -9.14 1.66
N ASP A 20 -8.97 -10.25 1.74
CA ASP A 20 -9.15 -11.46 0.93
C ASP A 20 -9.18 -11.18 -0.59
N GLY A 21 -8.44 -10.16 -1.03
CA GLY A 21 -8.40 -9.73 -2.43
C GLY A 21 -9.48 -8.71 -2.82
N GLU A 22 -10.47 -8.48 -1.96
CA GLU A 22 -11.50 -7.47 -2.19
C GLU A 22 -10.96 -6.07 -1.80
N PRO A 23 -10.98 -5.11 -2.73
CA PRO A 23 -10.48 -3.76 -2.47
C PRO A 23 -11.43 -3.02 -1.52
N GLY A 24 -10.86 -2.48 -0.45
CA GLY A 24 -11.55 -1.64 0.50
C GLY A 24 -11.31 -0.15 0.24
N MET A 25 -11.05 0.59 1.32
CA MET A 25 -10.88 2.04 1.29
C MET A 25 -9.46 2.45 0.90
N SER A 26 -9.36 3.65 0.32
CA SER A 26 -8.08 4.30 -0.01
C SER A 26 -7.73 5.41 0.98
N TYR A 27 -6.48 5.47 1.40
CA TYR A 27 -5.95 6.39 2.40
C TYR A 27 -4.84 7.27 1.81
N VAL A 28 -4.60 8.42 2.44
CA VAL A 28 -3.58 9.38 1.98
C VAL A 28 -2.17 8.88 2.27
N SER A 29 -1.94 8.14 3.36
CA SER A 29 -0.62 7.62 3.74
C SER A 29 -0.62 6.11 3.97
N GLN A 30 0.58 5.52 3.94
CA GLN A 30 0.81 4.11 4.17
C GLN A 30 0.43 3.73 5.61
N GLU A 31 0.81 4.58 6.55
CA GLU A 31 0.60 4.39 7.98
C GLU A 31 -0.88 4.40 8.31
N ALA A 32 -1.66 5.32 7.70
CA ALA A 32 -3.11 5.37 7.87
C ALA A 32 -3.80 4.11 7.33
N ALA A 33 -3.36 3.62 6.15
CA ALA A 33 -3.88 2.36 5.61
C ALA A 33 -3.51 1.17 6.48
N TYR A 34 -2.28 1.13 7.01
CA TYR A 34 -1.82 0.08 7.91
C TYR A 34 -2.58 0.08 9.23
N GLU A 35 -2.78 1.23 9.86
CA GLU A 35 -3.53 1.36 11.11
C GLU A 35 -4.95 0.82 10.96
N VAL A 36 -5.62 1.13 9.85
CA VAL A 36 -6.95 0.58 9.58
C VAL A 36 -6.91 -0.93 9.35
N ALA A 37 -5.97 -1.43 8.55
CA ALA A 37 -5.83 -2.87 8.31
C ALA A 37 -5.62 -3.64 9.63
N VAL A 38 -4.80 -3.12 10.54
CA VAL A 38 -4.58 -3.70 11.87
C VAL A 38 -5.83 -3.63 12.73
N SER A 39 -6.56 -2.51 12.71
CA SER A 39 -7.81 -2.33 13.46
C SER A 39 -8.87 -3.33 13.02
N GLU A 40 -9.06 -3.52 11.72
CA GLU A 40 -9.99 -4.51 11.17
C GLU A 40 -9.54 -5.94 11.49
N ALA A 41 -8.26 -6.24 11.31
CA ALA A 41 -7.68 -7.54 11.62
C ALA A 41 -7.80 -7.91 13.10
N ALA A 42 -7.75 -6.94 14.02
CA ALA A 42 -7.99 -7.16 15.45
C ALA A 42 -9.43 -7.61 15.73
N GLY A 43 -10.40 -7.21 14.90
CA GLY A 43 -11.76 -7.71 14.93
C GLY A 43 -11.84 -9.20 14.56
N ASP A 44 -11.16 -9.58 13.47
CA ASP A 44 -11.13 -10.96 12.98
C ASP A 44 -10.27 -11.90 13.84
N LEU A 45 -9.28 -11.37 14.56
CA LEU A 45 -8.50 -12.15 15.53
C LEU A 45 -9.38 -12.68 16.68
N ARG A 46 -10.36 -11.89 17.14
CA ARG A 46 -11.28 -12.30 18.23
C ARG A 46 -12.15 -13.49 17.87
N THR A 47 -12.34 -13.76 16.59
CA THR A 47 -13.21 -14.82 16.08
C THR A 47 -12.42 -16.10 15.77
N GLY A 48 -11.12 -16.15 16.08
CA GLY A 48 -10.27 -17.33 15.94
C GLY A 48 -9.71 -17.55 14.54
N HIS A 49 -9.69 -16.50 13.70
CA HIS A 49 -9.08 -16.54 12.38
C HIS A 49 -7.55 -16.46 12.46
N GLU A 50 -6.88 -17.12 11.54
CA GLU A 50 -5.47 -16.82 11.24
C GLU A 50 -5.42 -15.52 10.44
N ILE A 51 -4.57 -14.59 10.85
CA ILE A 51 -4.45 -13.26 10.23
C ILE A 51 -3.12 -13.17 9.51
N ARG A 52 -3.14 -12.72 8.26
CA ARG A 52 -1.94 -12.31 7.52
C ARG A 52 -2.10 -10.87 7.05
N ILE A 53 -1.16 -10.01 7.44
CA ILE A 53 -1.08 -8.63 6.95
C ILE A 53 0.18 -8.49 6.10
N GLU A 54 0.01 -8.13 4.84
CA GLU A 54 1.10 -7.81 3.92
C GLU A 54 1.09 -6.31 3.64
N VAL A 55 2.19 -5.64 3.96
CA VAL A 55 2.37 -4.21 3.67
C VAL A 55 3.43 -4.09 2.58
N LEU A 56 3.01 -3.63 1.41
CA LEU A 56 3.95 -3.34 0.33
C LEU A 56 4.57 -1.97 0.59
N GLY A 57 5.90 -1.90 0.54
CA GLY A 57 6.60 -0.62 0.50
C GLY A 57 6.21 0.14 -0.76
N SER A 58 6.07 1.46 -0.67
CA SER A 58 6.10 2.28 -1.87
C SER A 58 7.53 2.22 -2.37
N ALA A 59 7.72 1.97 -3.67
CA ALA A 59 9.03 2.14 -4.31
C ALA A 59 9.48 3.63 -4.34
N TYR A 60 9.02 4.45 -3.38
CA TYR A 60 9.47 5.82 -3.18
C TYR A 60 10.82 5.88 -2.45
N GLU A 61 11.27 4.78 -1.83
CA GLU A 61 12.64 4.64 -1.31
C GLU A 61 13.44 3.62 -2.13
N ARG A 62 13.79 3.99 -3.38
CA ARG A 62 15.13 3.72 -3.94
C ARG A 62 15.47 4.44 -5.25
N LEU A 63 14.85 5.58 -5.56
CA LEU A 63 15.53 6.62 -6.33
C LEU A 63 16.18 7.56 -5.31
N GLY A 64 17.40 7.21 -4.92
CA GLY A 64 18.21 7.95 -3.96
C GLY A 64 18.75 9.27 -4.51
N ASP A 65 17.92 10.09 -5.13
CA ASP A 65 18.31 11.40 -5.66
C ASP A 65 17.22 12.48 -5.67
N GLY A 66 16.00 12.17 -5.20
CA GLY A 66 14.98 13.19 -4.92
C GLY A 66 14.64 14.11 -6.09
N SER A 67 14.73 13.63 -7.34
CA SER A 67 14.42 14.44 -8.53
C SER A 67 13.36 13.75 -9.41
N PRO A 68 12.26 14.43 -9.78
CA PRO A 68 11.43 13.95 -10.87
C PRO A 68 12.22 14.05 -12.17
N THR A 69 12.53 12.92 -12.79
CA THR A 69 13.18 12.88 -14.10
C THR A 69 12.19 13.37 -15.16
N LEU A 70 12.21 14.66 -15.46
CA LEU A 70 11.77 15.18 -16.75
C LEU A 70 12.84 14.83 -17.78
N THR A 71 12.73 13.64 -18.37
CA THR A 71 13.48 13.32 -19.58
C THR A 71 12.65 13.81 -20.77
N ASP A 72 12.63 15.12 -20.98
CA ASP A 72 12.25 15.69 -22.27
C ASP A 72 13.52 15.71 -23.13
N GLU A 73 13.72 14.61 -23.85
CA GLU A 73 14.82 14.48 -24.79
C GLU A 73 14.57 15.34 -26.03
N GLY A 74 15.51 16.25 -26.32
CA GLY A 74 15.75 16.65 -27.70
C GLY A 74 15.65 18.15 -28.03
N ARG A 75 16.34 19.03 -27.28
CA ARG A 75 16.82 20.28 -27.90
C ARG A 75 18.09 19.97 -28.70
N THR A 76 17.94 19.78 -30.01
CA THR A 76 19.03 19.78 -30.99
C THR A 76 19.62 21.20 -31.10
N PRO A 77 20.93 21.42 -30.90
CA PRO A 77 21.59 22.60 -31.43
C PRO A 77 22.12 22.30 -32.83
N ALA A 78 21.64 23.05 -33.83
CA ALA A 78 22.30 23.26 -35.12
C ALA A 78 22.50 24.76 -35.30
#